data_AF-A0A6I5N807-F1
#
_entry.id   AF-A0A6I5N807-F1
#
_cell.length_a   1.000
_cell.length_b   1.000
_cell.length_c   1.000
_cell.angle_alpha   90.00
_cell.angle_beta   90.00
_cell.angle_gamma   90.00
#
_symmetry.space_group_name_H-M   'P 1'
#
loop_
_entity.id
_entity.type
_entity.pdbx_description
1 polymer ?
#
loop_
_entity_poly.entity_id
_entity_poly.type
_entity_poly.pdbx_seq_one_letter_code
_entity_poly.pdbx_strand_id
1 'polypeptide(L)' 'MRRDSLFYRLFRQFPTALFDLLEAPPSNADAYQFDSVAVKEPKFEIDGV' A
#
# COMPACT_ATOMS: atom_id res chain seq x y z
N MET A 1 6.94 18.80 3.61
CA MET A 1 6.11 18.75 2.38
C MET A 1 4.66 18.66 2.79
N ARG A 2 3.77 19.50 2.24
CA ARG A 2 2.33 19.45 2.51
C ARG A 2 1.85 18.05 2.08
N ARG A 3 1.60 17.15 3.04
CA ARG A 3 0.99 15.83 2.77
C ARG A 3 -0.44 16.12 2.37
N ASP A 4 -0.66 16.35 1.07
CA ASP A 4 -2.01 16.45 0.57
C ASP A 4 -2.67 15.08 0.77
N SER A 5 -3.62 15.03 1.71
CA SER A 5 -4.27 13.79 2.12
C SER A 5 -5.31 13.33 1.10
N LEU A 6 -5.38 13.96 -0.07
CA LEU A 6 -6.31 13.60 -1.14
C LEU A 6 -6.15 12.14 -1.54
N PHE A 7 -4.94 11.69 -1.87
CA PHE A 7 -4.68 10.29 -2.25
C PHE A 7 -5.02 9.34 -1.10
N TYR A 8 -4.67 9.71 0.13
CA TYR A 8 -5.01 8.91 1.31
C TYR A 8 -6.53 8.76 1.48
N ARG A 9 -7.31 9.83 1.29
CA ARG A 9 -8.78 9.80 1.36
C ARG A 9 -9.39 9.03 0.18
N LEU A 10 -8.87 9.24 -1.02
CA LEU A 10 -9.33 8.57 -2.23
C LEU A 10 -9.18 7.05 -2.10
N PHE A 11 -7.99 6.56 -1.75
CA PHE A 11 -7.75 5.11 -1.63
C PHE A 11 -8.37 4.51 -0.36
N ARG A 12 -8.68 5.31 0.67
CA ARG A 12 -9.51 4.85 1.79
C ARG A 12 -10.97 4.65 1.36
N GLN A 13 -11.51 5.52 0.50
CA GLN A 13 -12.91 5.42 0.03
C GLN A 13 -13.08 4.42 -1.11
N PHE A 14 -12.06 4.31 -1.97
CA PHE A 14 -12.04 3.44 -3.15
C PHE A 14 -10.71 2.66 -3.17
N PRO A 15 -10.56 1.62 -2.33
CA PRO A 15 -9.31 0.85 -2.23
C PRO A 15 -8.95 0.12 -3.53
N THR A 16 -9.95 -0.22 -4.35
CA THR A 16 -9.76 -0.91 -5.62
C THR A 16 -9.35 0.00 -6.77
N ALA A 17 -9.48 1.33 -6.62
CA ALA A 17 -9.21 2.31 -7.69
C ALA A 17 -7.77 2.25 -8.22
N LEU A 18 -6.83 1.71 -7.43
CA LEU A 18 -5.47 1.46 -7.88
C LEU A 18 -5.41 0.39 -8.99
N PHE A 19 -6.24 -0.65 -8.89
CA PHE A 19 -6.25 -1.78 -9.83
C PHE A 19 -6.99 -1.47 -11.12
N ASP A 20 -7.94 -0.53 -11.10
CA ASP A 20 -8.63 -0.04 -12.30
C ASP A 20 -7.66 0.66 -13.28
N LEU A 21 -6.49 1.10 -12.79
CA LEU A 21 -5.44 1.71 -13.58
C LEU A 21 -4.46 0.68 -14.17
N LEU A 22 -4.56 -0.59 -13.79
CA LEU A 22 -3.69 -1.66 -14.28
C LEU A 22 -4.32 -2.33 -15.49
N GLU A 23 -3.54 -2.50 -16.57
CA GLU A 23 -3.98 -3.25 -17.75
C GLU A 23 -4.25 -4.75 -17.43
N ALA A 24 -3.58 -5.28 -16.41
CA ALA A 24 -3.75 -6.65 -15.94
C ALA A 24 -3.75 -6.68 -14.40
N PRO A 25 -4.93 -6.48 -13.75
CA PRO A 25 -5.02 -6.56 -12.30
C PRO A 25 -4.79 -8.01 -11.82
N PRO A 26 -4.18 -8.19 -10.63
CA PRO A 26 -3.95 -9.51 -10.09
C PRO A 26 -5.27 -10.17 -9.66
N SER A 27 -5.32 -11.52 -9.67
CA SER A 27 -6.53 -12.28 -9.35
C SER A 27 -7.04 -12.10 -7.92
N ASN A 28 -6.19 -11.57 -7.02
CA ASN A 28 -6.51 -11.29 -5.63
C ASN A 28 -6.73 -9.79 -5.36
N ALA A 29 -6.95 -8.96 -6.38
CA ALA A 29 -7.19 -7.53 -6.22
C ALA A 29 -8.36 -7.23 -5.26
N ASP A 30 -9.41 -8.06 -5.28
CA ASP A 30 -10.58 -7.92 -4.39
C ASP A 30 -10.26 -8.13 -2.91
N ALA A 31 -9.16 -8.81 -2.59
CA ALA A 31 -8.70 -9.02 -1.22
C ALA A 31 -7.81 -7.87 -0.70
N TYR A 32 -7.54 -6.86 -1.53
CA TYR A 32 -6.72 -5.73 -1.14
C TYR A 32 -7.40 -4.84 -0.10
N GLN A 33 -6.65 -4.48 0.94
CA GLN A 33 -7.09 -3.53 1.96
C GLN A 33 -6.08 -2.37 2.02
N PHE A 34 -6.58 -1.16 1.80
CA PHE A 34 -5.77 0.05 1.92
C PHE A 34 -5.61 0.43 3.40
N ASP A 35 -4.59 -0.14 4.05
CA ASP A 35 -4.21 0.18 5.43
C ASP A 35 -2.83 0.83 5.49
N SER A 36 -2.67 1.79 6.40
CA SER A 36 -1.40 2.44 6.67
C SER A 36 -0.61 1.60 7.67
N VAL A 37 -0.21 0.39 7.26
CA VAL A 37 0.62 -0.46 8.10
C VAL A 37 1.99 0.18 8.24
N ALA A 38 2.36 0.57 9.46
CA ALA A 38 3.71 0.97 9.76
C ALA A 38 4.62 -0.26 9.58
N VAL A 39 5.32 -0.33 8.44
CA VAL A 39 6.38 -1.32 8.24
C VAL A 39 7.52 -0.93 9.18
N LYS A 40 7.64 -1.63 10.30
CA LYS A 40 8.87 -1.58 11.10
C LYS A 40 9.95 -2.18 10.21
N GLU A 41 10.97 -1.41 9.87
CA GLU A 41 12.13 -1.95 9.17
C GLU A 41 12.65 -3.14 9.96
N PRO A 42 12.84 -4.31 9.32
CA PRO A 42 13.49 -5.42 10.00
C PRO A 42 14.89 -4.93 10.37
N LYS A 43 15.23 -4.98 11.67
CA LYS A 43 16.60 -4.76 12.12
C LYS A 43 17.44 -5.88 11.50
N PHE A 44 18.12 -5.57 10.41
CA PHE A 44 19.15 -6.43 9.84
C PHE A 44 20.35 -6.39 10.80
N GLU A 45 20.36 -7.26 11.79
CA GLU A 45 21.59 -7.66 12.46
C GLU A 45 22.23 -8.74 11.58
N ILE A 46 23.23 -8.34 10.79
CA ILE A 46 24.19 -9.30 10.25
C ILE A 46 25.06 -9.70 11.43
N ASP A 47 24.74 -10.82 12.07
CA ASP A 47 25.67 -11.48 12.97
C ASP A 47 26.89 -11.86 12.12
N GLY A 48 27.96 -11.10 12.29
CA GLY A 48 29.23 -11.34 11.63
C GLY A 48 29.81 -12.66 12.12
N VAL A 49 29.82 -13.65 11.24
CA VAL A 49 30.67 -14.84 11.34
C VAL A 49 31.66 -14.82 10.20
#